data_AF-A0A937UQG5-F1
#
_entry.id   AF-A0A937UQG5-F1
#
_cell.length_a   1.000
_cell.length_b   1.000
_cell.length_c   1.000
_cell.angle_alpha   90.00
_cell.angle_beta   90.00
_cell.angle_gamma   90.00
#
_symmetry.space_group_name_H-M   'P 1'
#
loop_
_entity.id
_entity.type
_entity.pdbx_description
1 polymer ?
#
loop_
_entity_poly.entity_id
_entity_poly.type
_entity_poly.pdbx_seq_one_letter_code
_entity_poly.pdbx_strand_id
1 'polypeptide(L)'
;MDEWYRSFVDPGFRYVFSQGPARVRCRQDALRDGLNCVALAHLAIRDLFGYALPASFQSVELFGDARHFEPVPELADLRAGDLVWLGVAEPRVPLDEFVPRYQGDELLNFRDFPVNHVAVHTGTRAAGDHLMLHASPVDGTNALWPLHRFRDYPRYRQIYAVRRLRRELQRRPAQ
;
A
#
# COMPACT_ATOMS: atom_id res chain seq x y z
N MET A 1 7.49 10.28 -15.77
CA MET A 1 7.49 9.55 -14.49
C MET A 1 8.15 10.46 -13.49
N ASP A 2 7.42 10.87 -12.47
CA ASP A 2 7.89 11.81 -11.44
C ASP A 2 9.14 11.25 -10.74
N GLU A 3 10.14 12.11 -10.51
CA GLU A 3 11.42 11.76 -9.88
C GLU A 3 11.22 11.18 -8.47
N TRP A 4 10.12 11.55 -7.81
CA TRP A 4 9.76 11.02 -6.50
C TRP A 4 9.59 9.49 -6.52
N TYR A 5 8.78 8.95 -7.44
CA TYR A 5 8.55 7.49 -7.51
C TYR A 5 9.83 6.73 -7.85
N ARG A 6 10.69 7.29 -8.72
CA ARG A 6 11.99 6.68 -9.06
C ARG A 6 12.91 6.60 -7.85
N SER A 7 12.86 7.59 -6.98
CA SER A 7 13.65 7.59 -5.74
C SER A 7 13.27 6.44 -4.80
N PHE A 8 12.06 5.89 -4.91
CA PHE A 8 11.63 4.72 -4.13
C PHE A 8 12.03 3.38 -4.75
N VAL A 9 12.55 3.33 -5.98
CA VAL A 9 13.07 2.10 -6.63
C VAL A 9 14.59 1.97 -6.43
N ASP A 10 15.12 2.63 -5.39
CA ASP A 10 16.52 2.57 -5.01
C ASP A 10 16.91 1.13 -4.58
N PRO A 11 18.01 0.56 -5.11
CA PRO A 11 18.46 -0.79 -4.73
C PRO A 11 18.81 -0.94 -3.24
N GLY A 12 18.97 0.17 -2.50
CA GLY A 12 19.15 0.15 -1.05
C GLY A 12 17.90 -0.25 -0.26
N PHE A 13 16.70 -0.17 -0.85
CA PHE A 13 15.50 -0.65 -0.16
C PHE A 13 15.47 -2.18 -0.10
N ARG A 14 14.97 -2.70 1.02
CA ARG A 14 14.74 -4.13 1.24
C ARG A 14 13.34 -4.36 1.77
N TYR A 15 12.68 -5.38 1.24
CA TYR A 15 11.41 -5.84 1.79
C TYR A 15 11.64 -6.59 3.10
N VAL A 16 10.99 -6.15 4.17
CA VAL A 16 10.99 -6.84 5.47
C VAL A 16 9.59 -6.78 6.05
N PHE A 17 8.91 -7.93 6.13
CA PHE A 17 7.50 -8.02 6.53
C PHE A 17 7.20 -7.35 7.88
N SER A 18 8.08 -7.51 8.87
CA SER A 18 7.93 -6.94 10.22
C SER A 18 8.19 -5.43 10.31
N GLN A 19 8.70 -4.79 9.24
CA GLN A 19 8.99 -3.36 9.20
C GLN A 19 7.78 -2.56 8.71
N GLY A 20 6.76 -2.51 9.56
CA GLY A 20 5.54 -1.73 9.35
C GLY A 20 5.67 -0.25 9.74
N PRO A 21 4.57 0.53 9.62
CA PRO A 21 4.57 1.98 9.84
C PRO A 21 4.91 2.43 11.26
N ALA A 22 4.75 1.56 12.27
CA ALA A 22 5.19 1.84 13.63
C ALA A 22 6.72 1.92 13.78
N ARG A 23 7.47 1.26 12.87
CA ARG A 23 8.94 1.21 12.87
C ARG A 23 9.54 2.11 11.80
N VAL A 24 8.91 2.15 10.63
CA VAL A 24 9.37 2.89 9.45
C VAL A 24 8.70 4.26 9.43
N ARG A 25 9.33 5.26 10.05
CA ARG A 25 8.75 6.60 10.16
C ARG A 25 9.19 7.51 9.03
N CYS A 26 10.31 7.23 8.38
CA CYS A 26 10.85 8.02 7.29
C CYS A 26 11.62 7.15 6.29
N ARG A 27 12.06 7.76 5.18
CA ARG A 27 12.84 7.08 4.16
C ARG A 27 14.17 6.55 4.70
N GLN A 28 14.79 7.26 5.64
CA GLN A 28 16.04 6.81 6.27
C GLN A 28 15.83 5.53 7.10
N ASP A 29 14.73 5.43 7.86
CA ASP A 29 14.39 4.19 8.58
C ASP A 29 14.20 3.03 7.59
N ALA A 30 13.49 3.28 6.48
CA ALA A 30 13.24 2.29 5.43
C ALA A 30 14.52 1.79 4.73
N LEU A 31 15.48 2.68 4.46
CA LEU A 31 16.77 2.31 3.85
C LEU A 31 17.67 1.54 4.82
N ARG A 32 17.63 1.89 6.11
CA ARG A 32 18.45 1.24 7.15
C ARG A 32 17.93 -0.17 7.46
N ASP A 33 16.64 -0.29 7.74
CA ASP A 33 16.06 -1.49 8.36
C ASP A 33 15.15 -2.30 7.41
N GLY A 34 14.85 -1.75 6.23
CA GLY A 34 13.84 -2.27 5.31
C GLY A 34 12.43 -1.75 5.61
N LEU A 35 11.47 -2.13 4.76
CA LEU A 35 10.07 -1.77 4.90
C LEU A 35 9.12 -2.87 4.38
N ASN A 36 7.86 -2.83 4.78
CA ASN A 36 6.78 -3.61 4.16
C ASN A 36 5.87 -2.74 3.28
N CYS A 37 4.92 -3.35 2.57
CA CYS A 37 4.02 -2.64 1.65
C CYS A 37 3.17 -1.55 2.34
N VAL A 38 2.75 -1.76 3.58
CA VAL A 38 1.96 -0.78 4.35
C VAL A 38 2.84 0.41 4.74
N ALA A 39 4.07 0.18 5.20
CA ALA A 39 5.03 1.24 5.47
C ALA A 39 5.31 2.08 4.21
N LEU A 40 5.42 1.45 3.04
CA LEU A 40 5.57 2.20 1.77
C LEU A 40 4.37 3.11 1.49
N ALA A 41 3.14 2.59 1.69
CA ALA A 41 1.94 3.38 1.52
C ALA A 41 1.92 4.59 2.48
N HIS A 42 2.34 4.41 3.74
CA HIS A 42 2.46 5.52 4.70
C HIS A 42 3.46 6.58 4.26
N LEU A 43 4.65 6.16 3.82
CA LEU A 43 5.66 7.08 3.30
C LEU A 43 5.15 7.83 2.07
N ALA A 44 4.47 7.13 1.15
CA ALA A 44 3.89 7.73 -0.03
C ALA A 44 2.83 8.78 0.30
N ILE A 45 1.89 8.46 1.18
CA ILE A 45 0.86 9.40 1.61
C ILE A 45 1.46 10.64 2.27
N ARG A 46 2.46 10.45 3.13
CA ARG A 46 3.13 11.57 3.79
C ARG A 46 3.88 12.45 2.79
N ASP A 47 4.66 11.86 1.90
CA ASP A 47 5.53 12.62 1.02
C ASP A 47 4.74 13.30 -0.11
N LEU A 48 3.67 12.67 -0.62
CA LEU A 48 2.82 13.24 -1.68
C LEU A 48 1.82 14.29 -1.16
N PHE A 49 1.29 14.09 0.06
CA PHE A 49 0.17 14.89 0.57
C PHE A 49 0.46 15.63 1.88
N GLY A 50 1.71 15.60 2.37
CA GLY A 50 2.10 16.22 3.64
C GLY A 50 1.32 15.67 4.85
N TYR A 51 0.73 14.48 4.74
CA TYR A 51 -0.16 13.90 5.74
C TYR A 51 0.44 12.65 6.38
N ALA A 52 0.66 12.68 7.69
CA ALA A 52 1.12 11.52 8.44
C ALA A 52 -0.09 10.69 8.93
N LEU A 53 -0.23 9.47 8.41
CA LEU A 53 -1.22 8.51 8.92
C LEU A 53 -0.83 8.03 10.33
N PRO A 54 -1.81 7.61 11.16
CA PRO A 54 -1.53 6.99 12.46
C PRO A 54 -0.60 5.78 12.33
N ALA A 55 0.45 5.72 13.15
CA ALA A 55 1.45 4.64 13.09
C ALA A 55 0.88 3.25 13.43
N SER A 56 -0.27 3.21 14.13
CA SER A 56 -1.02 2.00 14.43
C SER A 56 -1.79 1.43 13.24
N PHE A 57 -1.91 2.17 12.13
CA PHE A 57 -2.62 1.68 10.96
C PHE A 57 -1.79 0.61 10.24
N GLN A 58 -2.02 -0.67 10.56
CA GLN A 58 -1.48 -1.80 9.81
C GLN A 58 -2.42 -2.09 8.63
N SER A 59 -2.30 -3.29 8.04
CA SER A 59 -3.04 -3.65 6.83
C SER A 59 -4.55 -3.62 7.01
N VAL A 60 -5.08 -4.12 8.14
CA VAL A 60 -6.53 -4.21 8.38
C VAL A 60 -7.11 -2.83 8.67
N GLU A 61 -6.46 -2.07 9.56
CA GLU A 61 -6.90 -0.75 9.97
C GLU A 61 -6.89 0.21 8.78
N LEU A 62 -5.81 0.23 7.99
CA LEU A 62 -5.70 1.12 6.85
C LEU A 62 -6.68 0.74 5.72
N PHE A 63 -6.93 -0.56 5.49
CA PHE A 63 -7.90 -1.02 4.48
C PHE A 63 -9.34 -0.60 4.81
N GLY A 64 -9.71 -0.70 6.08
CA GLY A 64 -11.06 -0.40 6.58
C GLY A 64 -11.30 1.08 6.91
N ASP A 65 -10.30 1.95 6.80
CA ASP A 65 -10.39 3.31 7.30
C ASP A 65 -11.17 4.27 6.38
N ALA A 66 -12.48 4.36 6.60
CA ALA A 66 -13.34 5.32 5.92
C ALA A 66 -13.19 6.77 6.41
N ARG A 67 -12.46 7.01 7.53
CA ARG A 67 -12.28 8.35 8.09
C ARG A 67 -11.25 9.16 7.32
N HIS A 68 -10.15 8.53 6.90
CA HIS A 68 -9.12 9.23 6.11
C HIS A 68 -9.23 8.93 4.62
N PHE A 69 -9.86 7.82 4.23
CA PHE A 69 -9.97 7.42 2.83
C PHE A 69 -11.41 7.41 2.30
N GLU A 70 -11.55 7.75 1.03
CA GLU A 70 -12.75 7.57 0.24
C GLU A 70 -12.54 6.45 -0.81
N PRO A 71 -13.58 5.69 -1.18
CA PRO A 71 -13.47 4.70 -2.24
C PRO A 71 -13.28 5.37 -3.61
N VAL A 72 -12.49 4.75 -4.48
CA VAL A 72 -12.41 5.07 -5.92
C VAL A 72 -13.09 3.91 -6.67
N PRO A 73 -14.31 4.10 -7.20
CA PRO A 73 -15.09 2.98 -7.75
C PRO A 73 -14.50 2.38 -9.03
N GLU A 74 -13.88 3.21 -9.87
CA GLU A 74 -13.41 2.80 -11.19
C GLU A 74 -11.89 2.96 -11.32
N LEU A 75 -11.22 1.98 -11.94
CA LEU A 75 -9.79 2.07 -12.22
C LEU A 75 -9.46 3.23 -13.16
N ALA A 76 -10.39 3.61 -14.03
CA ALA A 76 -10.24 4.78 -14.91
C ALA A 76 -10.02 6.09 -14.14
N ASP A 77 -10.51 6.18 -12.90
CA ASP A 77 -10.42 7.36 -12.05
C ASP A 77 -9.17 7.41 -11.17
N LEU A 78 -8.26 6.44 -11.29
CA LEU A 78 -7.02 6.37 -10.50
C LEU A 78 -6.16 7.63 -10.66
N ARG A 79 -5.70 8.15 -9.53
CA ARG A 79 -4.81 9.33 -9.41
C ARG A 79 -3.54 8.97 -8.65
N ALA A 80 -2.51 9.79 -8.81
CA ALA A 80 -1.27 9.63 -8.04
C ALA A 80 -1.58 9.56 -6.54
N GLY A 81 -0.99 8.58 -5.85
CA GLY A 81 -1.17 8.37 -4.42
C GLY A 81 -2.38 7.54 -4.01
N ASP A 82 -3.26 7.15 -4.94
CA ASP A 82 -4.34 6.21 -4.63
C ASP A 82 -3.75 4.84 -4.22
N LEU A 83 -4.34 4.24 -3.18
CA LEU A 83 -3.95 2.94 -2.66
C LEU A 83 -4.80 1.85 -3.31
N VAL A 84 -4.14 0.91 -4.00
CA VAL A 84 -4.77 -0.27 -4.61
C VAL A 84 -4.51 -1.47 -3.72
N TRP A 85 -5.59 -2.04 -3.19
CA TRP A 85 -5.58 -3.15 -2.25
C TRP A 85 -5.77 -4.47 -2.96
N LEU A 86 -4.83 -5.38 -2.75
CA LEU A 86 -4.67 -6.61 -3.50
C LEU A 86 -4.65 -7.81 -2.55
N GLY A 87 -5.15 -8.95 -3.02
CA GLY A 87 -5.25 -10.16 -2.23
C GLY A 87 -5.42 -11.42 -3.07
N VAL A 88 -5.70 -12.52 -2.39
CA VAL A 88 -5.98 -13.81 -3.02
C VAL A 88 -7.36 -13.80 -3.69
N ALA A 89 -7.54 -14.49 -4.81
CA ALA A 89 -8.85 -14.58 -5.45
C ALA A 89 -9.81 -15.52 -4.72
N GLU A 90 -9.28 -16.57 -4.09
CA GLU A 90 -10.05 -17.60 -3.37
C GLU A 90 -9.53 -17.66 -1.92
N PRO A 91 -9.96 -16.73 -1.05
CA PRO A 91 -9.49 -16.74 0.34
C PRO A 91 -10.12 -17.86 1.16
N ARG A 92 -9.39 -18.33 2.18
CA ARG A 92 -9.94 -19.29 3.16
C ARG A 92 -11.12 -18.70 3.95
N VAL A 93 -11.05 -17.40 4.25
CA VAL A 93 -12.11 -16.64 4.91
C VAL A 93 -12.45 -15.47 4.00
N PRO A 94 -13.70 -15.39 3.48
CA PRO A 94 -14.18 -14.25 2.71
C PRO A 94 -13.98 -12.92 3.47
N LEU A 95 -13.83 -11.82 2.73
CA LEU A 95 -13.55 -10.51 3.35
C LEU A 95 -14.70 -10.04 4.25
N ASP A 96 -15.94 -10.27 3.84
CA ASP A 96 -17.16 -9.94 4.56
C ASP A 96 -17.39 -10.83 5.80
N GLU A 97 -16.75 -11.99 5.86
CA GLU A 97 -16.77 -12.90 7.01
C GLU A 97 -15.55 -12.73 7.93
N PHE A 98 -14.52 -12.00 7.50
CA PHE A 98 -13.30 -11.84 8.28
C PHE A 98 -13.53 -10.94 9.50
N VAL A 99 -13.37 -11.52 10.69
CA VAL A 99 -13.38 -10.80 11.97
C VAL A 99 -11.96 -10.76 12.53
N PRO A 100 -11.32 -9.59 12.67
CA PRO A 100 -9.97 -9.51 13.19
C PRO A 100 -9.94 -9.84 14.69
N ARG A 101 -8.93 -10.61 15.11
CA ARG A 101 -8.72 -11.02 16.50
C ARG A 101 -7.37 -10.53 16.98
N TYR A 102 -7.37 -9.72 18.03
CA TYR A 102 -6.16 -9.09 18.56
C TYR A 102 -5.78 -9.61 19.93
N GLN A 103 -4.48 -9.63 20.20
CA GLN A 103 -3.90 -9.70 21.54
C GLN A 103 -2.97 -8.50 21.72
N GLY A 104 -3.42 -7.49 22.47
CA GLY A 104 -2.77 -6.18 22.43
C GLY A 104 -2.85 -5.59 21.02
N ASP A 105 -1.71 -5.20 20.46
CA ASP A 105 -1.60 -4.64 19.10
C ASP A 105 -1.33 -5.70 18.01
N GLU A 106 -1.23 -6.98 18.38
CA GLU A 106 -0.93 -8.07 17.45
C GLU A 106 -2.20 -8.71 16.87
N LEU A 107 -2.31 -8.73 15.55
CA LEU A 107 -3.38 -9.42 14.84
C LEU A 107 -3.07 -10.93 14.72
N LEU A 108 -3.78 -11.74 15.50
CA LEU A 108 -3.54 -13.18 15.63
C LEU A 108 -3.91 -13.99 14.37
N ASN A 109 -4.95 -13.55 13.66
CA ASN A 109 -5.48 -14.24 12.48
C ASN A 109 -5.15 -13.52 11.17
N PHE A 110 -4.00 -12.83 11.08
CA PHE A 110 -3.56 -12.14 9.85
C PHE A 110 -3.53 -13.08 8.63
N ARG A 111 -3.19 -14.36 8.82
CA ARG A 111 -3.17 -15.36 7.73
C ARG A 111 -4.54 -15.60 7.09
N ASP A 112 -5.61 -15.26 7.80
CA ASP A 112 -6.99 -15.39 7.33
C ASP A 112 -7.48 -14.10 6.67
N PHE A 113 -6.73 -13.00 6.75
CA PHE A 113 -7.10 -11.74 6.12
C PHE A 113 -6.84 -11.82 4.61
N PRO A 114 -7.88 -11.71 3.76
CA PRO A 114 -7.73 -11.95 2.32
C PRO A 114 -6.93 -10.86 1.60
N VAL A 115 -6.95 -9.63 2.12
CA VAL A 115 -6.25 -8.46 1.56
C VAL A 115 -4.85 -8.37 2.15
N ASN A 116 -3.87 -8.97 1.49
CA ASN A 116 -2.53 -9.11 2.05
C ASN A 116 -1.50 -8.13 1.48
N HIS A 117 -1.91 -7.21 0.60
CA HIS A 117 -1.00 -6.31 -0.08
C HIS A 117 -1.63 -4.97 -0.45
N VAL A 118 -0.80 -3.93 -0.46
CA VAL A 118 -1.16 -2.59 -0.94
C VAL A 118 -0.10 -2.07 -1.89
N ALA A 119 -0.55 -1.42 -2.95
CA ALA A 119 0.29 -0.73 -3.91
C ALA A 119 -0.19 0.71 -4.09
N VAL A 120 0.72 1.62 -4.46
CA VAL A 120 0.44 3.04 -4.65
C VAL A 120 0.42 3.36 -6.14
N HIS A 121 -0.68 3.88 -6.65
CA HIS A 121 -0.77 4.32 -8.04
C HIS A 121 0.14 5.52 -8.27
N THR A 122 0.95 5.47 -9.32
CA THR A 122 1.97 6.51 -9.59
C THR A 122 1.43 7.76 -10.29
N GLY A 123 0.17 7.76 -10.72
CA GLY A 123 -0.39 8.77 -11.62
C GLY A 123 0.05 8.60 -13.07
N THR A 124 0.83 7.57 -13.39
CA THR A 124 1.32 7.29 -14.74
C THR A 124 0.93 5.91 -15.21
N ARG A 125 0.99 5.69 -16.53
CA ARG A 125 0.75 4.41 -17.17
C ARG A 125 2.03 3.90 -17.85
N ALA A 126 2.20 2.59 -17.90
CA ALA A 126 3.24 1.90 -18.67
C ALA A 126 2.57 0.89 -19.62
N ALA A 127 2.90 0.94 -20.91
CA ALA A 127 2.29 0.10 -21.95
C ALA A 127 0.74 0.10 -21.92
N GLY A 128 0.13 1.27 -21.66
CA GLY A 128 -1.33 1.43 -21.59
C GLY A 128 -1.96 1.10 -20.24
N ASP A 129 -1.22 0.52 -19.31
CA ASP A 129 -1.75 0.08 -18.01
C ASP A 129 -1.26 0.93 -16.84
N HIS A 130 -2.03 0.98 -15.75
CA HIS A 130 -1.71 1.77 -14.58
C HIS A 130 -0.43 1.28 -13.90
N LEU A 131 0.51 2.18 -13.63
CA LEU A 131 1.78 1.83 -13.00
C LEU A 131 1.69 2.00 -11.49
N MET A 132 2.08 0.95 -10.76
CA MET A 132 2.04 0.86 -9.30
C MET A 132 3.44 0.86 -8.70
N LEU A 133 3.65 1.65 -7.65
CA LEU A 133 4.77 1.51 -6.72
C LEU A 133 4.37 0.57 -5.57
N HIS A 134 5.17 -0.43 -5.26
CA HIS A 134 4.89 -1.36 -4.16
C HIS A 134 6.17 -1.97 -3.58
N ALA A 135 6.12 -2.43 -2.33
CA ALA A 135 7.20 -3.21 -1.70
C ALA A 135 6.76 -4.66 -1.63
N SER A 136 7.50 -5.60 -2.21
CA SER A 136 7.07 -7.00 -2.28
C SER A 136 8.18 -7.98 -1.89
N PRO A 137 7.84 -9.14 -1.30
CA PRO A 137 8.79 -10.24 -1.14
C PRO A 137 9.12 -10.93 -2.47
N VAL A 138 8.35 -10.70 -3.54
CA VAL A 138 8.65 -11.26 -4.87
C VAL A 138 9.92 -10.62 -5.44
N ASP A 139 10.02 -9.30 -5.36
CA ASP A 139 11.20 -8.56 -5.80
C ASP A 139 12.24 -8.42 -4.66
N GLY A 140 11.83 -8.66 -3.41
CA GLY A 140 12.68 -8.44 -2.23
C GLY A 140 12.95 -6.97 -1.92
N THR A 141 12.28 -6.05 -2.61
CA THR A 141 12.49 -4.59 -2.55
C THR A 141 11.23 -3.83 -3.01
N ASN A 142 11.36 -2.53 -3.22
CA ASN A 142 10.37 -1.69 -3.88
C ASN A 142 10.48 -1.85 -5.40
N ALA A 143 9.35 -2.02 -6.07
CA ALA A 143 9.29 -2.19 -7.51
C ALA A 143 8.18 -1.36 -8.13
N LEU A 144 8.29 -1.16 -9.45
CA LEU A 144 7.27 -0.57 -10.29
C LEU A 144 6.69 -1.64 -11.21
N TRP A 145 5.43 -1.99 -11.01
CA TRP A 145 4.73 -2.97 -11.85
C TRP A 145 3.50 -2.35 -12.50
N PRO A 146 3.20 -2.67 -13.78
CA PRO A 146 1.88 -2.40 -14.32
C PRO A 146 0.82 -3.24 -13.57
N LEU A 147 -0.39 -2.70 -13.38
CA LEU A 147 -1.43 -3.31 -12.55
C LEU A 147 -1.79 -4.74 -12.97
N HIS A 148 -1.82 -5.03 -14.27
CA HIS A 148 -2.14 -6.37 -14.76
C HIS A 148 -1.13 -7.42 -14.28
N ARG A 149 0.13 -7.05 -14.02
CA ARG A 149 1.17 -8.01 -13.60
C ARG A 149 0.88 -8.62 -12.23
N PHE A 150 0.11 -7.95 -11.38
CA PHE A 150 -0.28 -8.50 -10.07
C PHE A 150 -1.12 -9.79 -10.22
N ARG A 151 -1.88 -9.93 -11.31
CA ARG A 151 -2.70 -11.13 -11.57
C ARG A 151 -1.89 -12.40 -11.82
N ASP A 152 -0.61 -12.24 -12.16
CA ASP A 152 0.30 -13.35 -12.42
C ASP A 152 0.77 -14.02 -11.10
N TYR A 153 0.47 -13.41 -9.94
CA TYR A 153 0.82 -13.92 -8.63
C TYR A 153 -0.45 -14.28 -7.84
N PRO A 154 -0.64 -15.54 -7.41
CA PRO A 154 -1.84 -15.98 -6.71
C PRO A 154 -2.21 -15.13 -5.48
N ARG A 155 -1.21 -14.62 -4.77
CA ARG A 155 -1.39 -13.80 -3.56
C ARG A 155 -1.89 -12.37 -3.82
N TYR A 156 -1.83 -11.87 -5.05
CA TYR A 156 -2.21 -10.50 -5.43
C TYR A 156 -3.29 -10.47 -6.52
N ARG A 157 -3.88 -11.64 -6.82
CA ARG A 157 -4.70 -11.85 -8.02
C ARG A 157 -5.97 -11.02 -8.06
N GLN A 158 -6.52 -10.65 -6.91
CA GLN A 158 -7.78 -9.92 -6.79
C GLN A 158 -7.54 -8.50 -6.28
N ILE A 159 -8.16 -7.52 -6.93
CA ILE A 159 -8.29 -6.16 -6.38
C ILE A 159 -9.52 -6.16 -5.46
N TYR A 160 -9.32 -5.80 -4.20
CA TYR A 160 -10.38 -5.72 -3.18
C TYR A 160 -10.92 -4.31 -2.99
N ALA A 161 -10.08 -3.29 -3.13
CA ALA A 161 -10.50 -1.91 -3.03
C ALA A 161 -9.48 -0.98 -3.70
N VAL A 162 -9.95 0.19 -4.09
CA VAL A 162 -9.11 1.35 -4.33
C VAL A 162 -9.53 2.45 -3.38
N ARG A 163 -8.55 3.06 -2.71
CA ARG A 163 -8.75 4.05 -1.66
C ARG A 163 -7.96 5.31 -1.98
N ARG A 164 -8.60 6.47 -1.86
CA ARG A 164 -7.98 7.78 -2.04
C ARG A 164 -7.98 8.52 -0.71
N LEU A 165 -6.86 9.13 -0.35
CA LEU A 165 -6.81 10.02 0.81
C LEU A 165 -7.79 11.17 0.58
N ARG A 166 -8.69 11.40 1.54
CA ARG A 166 -9.70 12.45 1.47
C ARG A 166 -9.05 13.83 1.28
N ARG A 167 -9.70 14.66 0.46
CA ARG A 167 -9.15 15.93 -0.03
C ARG A 167 -8.79 16.90 1.10
N GLU A 168 -9.58 16.92 2.17
CA GLU A 168 -9.38 17.77 3.35
C GLU A 168 -8.12 17.43 4.14
N LEU A 169 -7.59 16.22 3.98
CA LEU A 169 -6.34 15.77 4.62
C LEU A 169 -5.12 16.02 3.74
N GLN A 170 -5.32 16.27 2.44
CA GLN A 170 -4.25 16.56 1.51
C GLN A 170 -3.72 17.98 1.74
N ARG A 171 -2.54 18.09 2.35
CA ARG A 171 -1.80 19.34 2.39
C ARG A 171 -1.00 19.42 1.10
N ARG A 172 -1.21 20.45 0.29
CA ARG A 172 -0.30 20.69 -0.83
C ARG A 172 1.10 20.86 -0.25
N PRO A 173 2.13 20.13 -0.71
CA PRO A 173 3.48 20.44 -0.33
C PRO A 173 3.73 21.92 -0.65
N ALA A 174 4.38 22.64 0.26
CA ALA A 174 4.92 23.95 -0.06
C ALA A 174 5.85 23.75 -1.26
N GLN A 175 5.53 24.42 -2.38
CA GLN A 175 6.40 24.44 -3.55
C GLN A 175 7.72 25.13 -3.21
#